data_AF-A0A1Q4DXK0-F1
#
_entry.id   AF-A0A1Q4DXK0-F1
#
_cell.length_a   1.000
_cell.length_b   1.000
_cell.length_c   1.000
_cell.angle_alpha   90.00
_cell.angle_beta   90.00
_cell.angle_gamma   90.00
#
_symmetry.space_group_name_H-M   'P 1'
#
loop_
_entity.id
_entity.type
_entity.pdbx_description
1 polymer ?
#
loop_
_entity_poly.entity_id
_entity_poly.type
_entity_poly.pdbx_seq_one_letter_code
_entity_poly.pdbx_strand_id
1 'polypeptide(L)'
;MAEENKQGRRLRRGPVTDETVAKALEAVLAELAAHRGVDPDDPAGRAHLLASIDESLRPMTQAAVNDARAAGLTWSQVGDLFGISASATWGRFREVPLEAVPWPPPLD
;
A
#
# COMPACT_ATOMS: atom_id res chain seq x y z
N MET A 1 -12.13 0.41 38.72
CA MET A 1 -11.61 1.37 37.71
C MET A 1 -10.59 0.63 36.85
N ALA A 2 -11.10 -0.24 35.99
CA ALA A 2 -10.36 -1.02 35.03
C ALA A 2 -11.35 -1.21 33.89
N GLU A 3 -11.01 -0.74 32.68
CA GLU A 3 -11.42 -1.31 31.38
C GLU A 3 -11.11 -0.37 30.19
N GLU A 4 -10.15 0.56 30.27
CA GLU A 4 -9.89 1.49 29.15
C GLU A 4 -8.44 1.40 28.65
N ASN A 5 -7.98 0.17 28.37
CA ASN A 5 -6.70 -0.02 27.68
C ASN A 5 -6.62 -1.35 26.90
N LYS A 6 -7.63 -1.65 26.07
CA LYS A 6 -7.66 -2.89 25.27
C LYS A 6 -8.29 -2.76 23.87
N GLN A 7 -8.49 -1.56 23.35
CA GLN A 7 -8.72 -1.37 21.92
C GLN A 7 -7.39 -1.10 21.22
N GLY A 8 -6.56 -2.15 21.14
CA GLY A 8 -5.63 -2.24 20.01
C GLY A 8 -6.48 -2.07 18.76
N ARG A 9 -6.30 -0.96 18.05
CA ARG A 9 -6.99 -0.59 16.81
C ARG A 9 -7.05 -1.83 15.93
N ARG A 10 -8.17 -2.57 15.95
CA ARG A 10 -8.38 -3.66 15.00
C ARG A 10 -8.39 -2.97 13.65
N LEU A 11 -7.28 -3.08 12.91
CA LEU A 11 -7.23 -2.64 11.52
C LEU A 11 -8.46 -3.28 10.85
N ARG A 12 -9.25 -2.45 10.15
CA ARG A 12 -10.42 -2.95 9.44
C ARG A 12 -9.95 -4.09 8.51
N ARG A 13 -10.81 -5.10 8.33
CA ARG A 13 -10.55 -6.10 7.28
C ARG A 13 -10.61 -5.38 5.93
N GLY A 14 -9.50 -5.43 5.20
CA GLY A 14 -9.32 -4.83 3.91
C GLY A 14 -8.96 -3.34 3.93
N PRO A 15 -8.47 -2.82 2.79
CA PRO A 15 -8.16 -1.42 2.62
C PRO A 15 -9.42 -0.57 2.73
N VAL A 16 -9.27 0.64 3.28
CA VAL A 16 -10.35 1.63 3.31
C VAL A 16 -10.20 2.53 2.08
N THR A 17 -11.27 2.66 1.29
CA THR A 17 -11.33 3.51 0.10
C THR A 17 -12.42 4.58 0.30
N ASP A 18 -12.17 5.52 1.19
CA ASP A 18 -13.11 6.60 1.52
C ASP A 18 -12.71 7.93 0.84
N GLU A 19 -13.49 8.98 1.09
CA GLU A 19 -13.25 10.32 0.55
C GLU A 19 -11.87 10.88 0.92
N THR A 20 -11.32 10.48 2.07
CA THR A 20 -9.99 10.94 2.49
C THR A 20 -8.91 10.36 1.58
N VAL A 21 -9.01 9.06 1.26
CA VAL A 21 -8.11 8.39 0.32
C VAL A 21 -8.25 8.96 -1.09
N ALA A 22 -9.47 9.23 -1.54
CA ALA A 22 -9.73 9.83 -2.85
C ALA A 22 -9.04 11.21 -2.98
N LYS A 23 -9.23 12.09 -1.99
CA LYS A 23 -8.60 13.43 -1.98
C LYS A 23 -7.08 13.38 -1.93
N ALA A 24 -6.51 12.44 -1.17
CA ALA A 24 -5.06 12.26 -1.12
C ALA A 24 -4.51 11.82 -2.49
N LEU A 25 -5.19 10.90 -3.17
CA LEU A 25 -4.80 10.46 -4.50
C LEU A 25 -4.94 11.58 -5.54
N GLU A 26 -6.01 12.36 -5.50
CA GLU A 26 -6.19 13.53 -6.37
C GLU A 26 -5.05 14.54 -6.22
N ALA A 27 -4.62 14.82 -4.98
CA ALA A 27 -3.49 15.71 -4.72
C ALA A 27 -2.17 15.17 -5.30
N VAL A 28 -1.88 13.88 -5.13
CA VAL A 28 -0.69 13.24 -5.70
C VAL A 28 -0.72 13.27 -7.23
N LEU A 29 -1.88 13.00 -7.84
CA LEU A 29 -2.04 13.05 -9.29
C LEU A 29 -1.82 14.46 -9.83
N ALA A 30 -2.38 15.48 -9.17
CA ALA A 30 -2.19 16.88 -9.56
C ALA A 30 -0.72 17.31 -9.47
N GLU A 31 -0.01 16.90 -8.42
CA GLU A 31 1.42 17.19 -8.26
C GLU A 31 2.27 16.52 -9.35
N LEU A 32 2.05 15.22 -9.59
CA LEU A 32 2.79 14.49 -10.63
C LEU A 32 2.49 15.01 -12.04
N ALA A 33 1.22 15.35 -12.31
CA ALA A 33 0.78 15.97 -13.56
C ALA A 33 1.54 17.28 -13.82
N ALA A 34 1.59 18.16 -12.82
CA ALA A 34 2.30 19.43 -12.89
C ALA A 34 3.81 19.24 -13.10
N HIS A 35 4.42 18.31 -12.38
CA HIS A 35 5.86 18.03 -12.50
C HIS A 35 6.26 17.47 -13.88
N ARG A 36 5.37 16.67 -14.50
CA ARG A 36 5.64 15.97 -15.77
C ARG A 36 5.08 16.68 -17.00
N GLY A 37 4.33 17.77 -16.83
CA GLY A 37 3.64 18.46 -17.92
C GLY A 37 2.58 17.60 -18.60
N VAL A 38 1.91 16.73 -17.83
CA VAL A 38 0.86 15.83 -18.32
C VAL A 38 -0.51 16.38 -17.91
N ASP A 39 -1.47 16.35 -18.82
CA ASP A 39 -2.86 16.71 -18.52
C ASP A 39 -3.56 15.55 -17.77
N PRO A 40 -4.02 15.74 -16.52
CA PRO A 40 -4.74 14.70 -15.79
C PRO A 40 -6.18 14.49 -16.28
N ASP A 41 -6.71 15.39 -17.10
CA ASP A 41 -8.02 15.26 -17.76
C ASP A 41 -7.95 14.41 -19.04
N ASP A 42 -6.77 14.34 -19.67
CA ASP A 42 -6.50 13.43 -20.78
C ASP A 42 -6.46 11.97 -20.30
N PRO A 43 -7.25 11.06 -20.92
CA PRO A 43 -7.28 9.65 -20.51
C PRO A 43 -5.93 8.95 -20.54
N ALA A 44 -5.07 9.24 -21.54
CA ALA A 44 -3.75 8.62 -21.65
C ALA A 44 -2.78 9.17 -20.59
N GLY A 45 -2.79 10.49 -20.38
CA GLY A 45 -2.07 11.15 -19.30
C GLY A 45 -2.42 10.60 -17.92
N ARG A 46 -3.72 10.51 -17.61
CA ARG A 46 -4.21 9.94 -16.36
C ARG A 46 -3.76 8.49 -16.16
N ALA A 47 -3.87 7.65 -17.19
CA ALA A 47 -3.44 6.26 -17.12
C ALA A 47 -1.93 6.14 -16.86
N HIS A 48 -1.12 6.96 -17.51
CA HIS A 48 0.33 6.98 -17.29
C HIS A 48 0.71 7.39 -15.85
N LEU A 49 0.03 8.40 -15.29
CA LEU A 49 0.25 8.83 -13.91
C LEU A 49 -0.11 7.72 -12.91
N LEU A 50 -1.27 7.08 -13.07
CA LEU A 50 -1.70 5.99 -12.21
C LEU A 50 -0.77 4.77 -12.30
N ALA A 51 -0.33 4.39 -13.51
CA ALA A 51 0.63 3.31 -13.70
C ALA A 51 1.97 3.61 -13.01
N SER A 52 2.42 4.86 -13.07
CA SER A 52 3.66 5.27 -12.37
C SER A 52 3.53 5.17 -10.85
N ILE A 53 2.36 5.53 -10.31
CA ILE A 53 2.08 5.39 -8.88
C ILE A 53 2.05 3.90 -8.50
N ASP A 54 1.37 3.04 -9.26
CA ASP A 54 1.29 1.60 -8.97
C ASP A 54 2.69 0.95 -8.95
N GLU A 55 3.52 1.23 -9.96
CA GLU A 55 4.88 0.68 -10.00
C GLU A 55 5.76 1.20 -8.86
N SER A 56 5.57 2.46 -8.43
CA SER A 56 6.31 3.02 -7.28
C SER A 56 5.84 2.43 -5.95
N LEU A 57 4.54 2.14 -5.82
CA LEU A 57 3.95 1.56 -4.60
C LEU A 57 4.25 0.07 -4.45
N ARG A 58 4.53 -0.65 -5.54
CA ARG A 58 4.82 -2.10 -5.54
C ARG A 58 5.99 -2.47 -4.60
N PRO A 59 7.20 -1.89 -4.72
CA PRO A 59 8.31 -2.20 -3.81
C PRO A 59 8.02 -1.75 -2.38
N MET A 60 7.35 -0.60 -2.18
CA MET A 60 6.96 -0.13 -0.84
C MET A 60 6.00 -1.11 -0.16
N THR A 61 4.99 -1.59 -0.90
CA THR A 61 4.02 -2.56 -0.38
C THR A 61 4.72 -3.86 0.03
N GLN A 62 5.68 -4.31 -0.77
CA GLN A 62 6.45 -5.51 -0.44
C GLN A 62 7.30 -5.31 0.82
N ALA A 63 7.99 -4.17 0.96
CA ALA A 63 8.77 -3.86 2.16
C ALA A 63 7.89 -3.86 3.41
N ALA A 64 6.72 -3.21 3.36
CA ALA A 64 5.76 -3.20 4.46
C ALA A 64 5.24 -4.61 4.82
N VAL A 65 5.05 -5.48 3.82
CA VAL A 65 4.68 -6.89 4.06
C VAL A 65 5.83 -7.65 4.71
N ASN A 66 7.07 -7.44 4.29
CA ASN A 66 8.25 -8.06 4.89
C ASN A 66 8.39 -7.63 6.37
N ASP A 67 8.23 -6.34 6.67
CA ASP A 67 8.24 -5.82 8.04
C ASP A 67 7.11 -6.43 8.88
N ALA A 68 5.90 -6.51 8.34
CA ALA A 68 4.78 -7.17 9.01
C ALA A 68 5.08 -8.65 9.31
N ARG A 69 5.71 -9.36 8.37
CA ARG A 69 6.11 -10.76 8.53
C ARG A 69 7.23 -10.90 9.57
N ALA A 70 8.22 -10.00 9.57
CA ALA A 70 9.29 -9.96 10.56
C ALA A 70 8.76 -9.64 11.98
N ALA A 71 7.71 -8.83 12.09
CA ALA A 71 6.98 -8.58 13.33
C ALA A 71 6.08 -9.75 13.78
N GLY A 72 6.02 -10.84 13.03
CA GLY A 72 5.34 -12.07 13.40
C GLY A 72 3.90 -12.23 12.89
N LEU A 73 3.39 -11.32 12.03
CA LEU A 73 2.07 -11.49 11.42
C LEU A 73 2.06 -12.72 10.53
N THR A 74 1.03 -13.56 10.62
CA THR A 74 0.80 -14.69 9.72
C THR A 74 0.35 -14.22 8.33
N TRP A 75 0.49 -15.07 7.30
CA TRP A 75 -0.02 -14.77 5.96
C TRP A 75 -1.53 -14.50 5.92
N SER A 76 -2.31 -15.12 6.82
CA SER A 76 -3.74 -14.83 6.95
C SER A 76 -3.99 -13.43 7.49
N GLN A 77 -3.24 -13.01 8.51
CA GLN A 77 -3.36 -11.66 9.08
C GLN A 77 -2.90 -10.59 8.09
N VAL A 78 -1.85 -10.86 7.32
CA VAL A 78 -1.44 -9.97 6.22
C VAL A 78 -2.56 -9.91 5.17
N GLY A 79 -3.12 -11.04 4.76
CA GLY A 79 -4.24 -11.09 3.81
C GLY A 79 -5.46 -10.30 4.26
N ASP A 80 -5.79 -10.34 5.55
CA ASP A 80 -6.85 -9.53 6.15
C ASP A 80 -6.62 -8.02 5.94
N LEU A 81 -5.38 -7.52 5.92
CA LEU A 81 -5.08 -6.10 5.65
C LEU A 81 -5.38 -5.70 4.21
N PHE A 82 -5.12 -6.60 3.27
CA PHE A 82 -5.34 -6.39 1.83
C PHE A 82 -6.73 -6.82 1.36
N GLY A 83 -7.53 -7.44 2.24
CA GLY A 83 -8.85 -7.97 1.90
C GLY A 83 -8.80 -9.18 0.97
N ILE A 84 -7.69 -9.94 1.00
CA ILE A 84 -7.46 -11.12 0.16
C ILE A 84 -7.21 -12.37 1.01
N SER A 85 -7.36 -13.55 0.41
CA SER A 85 -7.14 -14.82 1.12
C SER A 85 -5.66 -15.03 1.47
N ALA A 86 -5.38 -15.86 2.47
CA ALA A 86 -3.99 -16.23 2.84
C ALA A 86 -3.22 -16.86 1.65
N SER A 87 -3.89 -17.69 0.84
CA SER A 87 -3.29 -18.31 -0.35
C SER A 87 -2.93 -17.26 -1.41
N ALA A 88 -3.85 -16.31 -1.69
CA ALA A 88 -3.58 -15.18 -2.59
C ALA A 88 -2.46 -14.28 -2.07
N THR A 89 -2.40 -14.05 -0.75
CA THR A 89 -1.35 -13.28 -0.09
C THR A 89 0.01 -13.93 -0.27
N TRP A 90 0.10 -15.23 0.00
CA TRP A 90 1.34 -15.97 -0.18
C TRP A 90 1.79 -15.97 -1.65
N GLY A 91 0.87 -16.24 -2.58
CA GLY A 91 1.19 -16.17 -4.01
C GLY A 91 1.69 -14.79 -4.45
N ARG A 92 1.15 -13.71 -3.87
CA ARG A 92 1.49 -12.32 -4.21
C ARG A 92 2.82 -11.84 -3.63
N PHE A 93 3.18 -12.27 -2.41
CA PHE A 93 4.27 -11.63 -1.65
C PHE A 93 5.42 -12.57 -1.25
N ARG A 94 5.35 -13.88 -1.55
CA ARG A 94 6.37 -14.87 -1.12
C ARG A 94 7.72 -14.74 -1.83
N GLU A 95 7.77 -14.13 -3.02
CA GLU A 95 8.91 -14.28 -3.94
C GLU A 95 10.06 -13.33 -3.66
N VAL A 96 9.95 -12.48 -2.63
CA VAL A 96 10.96 -11.48 -2.30
C VAL A 96 11.70 -11.86 -1.02
N PRO A 97 13.04 -11.94 -1.04
CA PRO A 97 13.84 -12.24 0.15
C PRO A 97 13.53 -11.27 1.29
N LEU A 98 13.53 -11.79 2.52
CA LEU A 98 13.32 -11.03 3.76
C LEU A 98 14.50 -10.11 4.12
N GLU A 99 15.39 -9.83 3.17
CA GLU A 99 16.43 -8.84 3.39
C GLU A 99 15.74 -7.52 3.71
N ALA A 100 16.17 -6.88 4.80
CA ALA A 100 15.56 -5.66 5.31
C ALA A 100 15.77 -4.55 4.28
N VAL A 101 14.82 -4.42 3.35
CA VAL A 101 14.73 -3.24 2.51
C VAL A 101 14.42 -2.09 3.46
N PRO A 102 15.32 -1.10 3.59
CA PRO A 102 15.08 0.03 4.49
C PRO A 102 13.76 0.70 4.11
N TRP A 103 12.98 1.12 5.10
CA TRP A 103 11.77 1.89 4.85
C TRP A 103 12.10 3.39 4.88
N PRO A 104 11.70 4.17 3.85
CA PRO A 104 11.14 3.74 2.57
C PRO A 104 12.22 3.12 1.65
N PRO A 105 11.84 2.19 0.74
CA PRO A 105 12.78 1.61 -0.21
C PRO A 105 13.42 2.70 -1.10
N PRO A 106 14.67 2.53 -1.53
CA PRO A 106 15.25 3.39 -2.55
C PRO A 106 14.40 3.34 -3.82
N LEU A 107 14.11 4.51 -4.37
CA LEU A 107 13.53 4.65 -5.70
C LEU A 107 14.71 4.67 -6.68
N ASP A 108 14.95 3.55 -7.36
CA ASP A 108 15.98 3.43 -8.42
C ASP A 108 15.62 4.28 -9.65
#